data_AF-T1K0M7-F1
#
_entry.id   AF-T1K0M7-F1
#
_cell.length_a   1.000
_cell.length_b   1.000
_cell.length_c   1.000
_cell.angle_alpha   90.00
_cell.angle_beta   90.00
_cell.angle_gamma   90.00
#
_symmetry.space_group_name_H-M   'P 1'
#
loop_
_entity.id
_entity.type
_entity.pdbx_description
1 polymer ?
#
loop_
_entity_poly.entity_id
_entity_poly.type
_entity_poly.pdbx_seq_one_letter_code
_entity_poly.pdbx_strand_id
1 'polypeptide(L)' 'MGTSDVRVDTRLNKFIWSKGIRNVPFRVRVRLSRKRNEDEDSPNKLYTLVTYVNVATFKGLQTENVDEA' A
#
# COMPACT_ATOMS: atom_id res chain seq x y z
N MET A 1 10.37 5.75 -2.74
CA MET A 1 9.97 4.57 -3.53
C MET A 1 10.45 4.65 -4.98
N GLY A 2 10.23 5.74 -5.71
CA GLY A 2 10.93 6.01 -6.99
C GLY A 2 10.66 5.01 -8.13
N THR A 3 9.65 4.15 -7.99
CA THR A 3 9.18 3.26 -9.07
C THR A 3 8.01 3.92 -9.78
N SER A 4 7.95 3.78 -11.11
CA SER A 4 6.82 4.16 -11.96
C SER A 4 5.64 3.18 -11.81
N ASP A 5 5.91 1.90 -11.58
CA ASP A 5 4.89 0.87 -11.31
C ASP A 5 4.50 0.88 -9.82
N VAL A 6 3.22 1.15 -9.57
CA VAL A 6 2.59 1.14 -8.23
C VAL A 6 1.34 0.28 -8.27
N ARG A 7 1.37 -0.83 -7.53
CA ARG A 7 0.27 -1.79 -7.45
C ARG A 7 -0.44 -1.66 -6.11
N VAL A 8 -1.74 -1.44 -6.15
CA VAL A 8 -2.58 -1.30 -4.95
C VAL A 8 -3.24 -2.63 -4.65
N ASP A 9 -3.07 -3.12 -3.42
CA ASP A 9 -3.72 -4.37 -3.00
C ASP A 9 -5.24 -4.24 -2.97
N THR A 10 -5.93 -5.33 -3.31
CA THR A 10 -7.39 -5.38 -3.35
C THR A 10 -8.03 -5.11 -1.99
N ARG A 11 -7.38 -5.47 -0.87
CA ARG A 11 -7.90 -5.19 0.47
C ARG A 11 -7.85 -3.71 0.80
N LEU A 12 -6.82 -3.01 0.35
CA LEU A 12 -6.73 -1.55 0.48
C LEU A 12 -7.83 -0.87 -0.30
N ASN A 13 -8.08 -1.31 -1.54
CA ASN A 13 -9.21 -0.80 -2.32
C ASN A 13 -10.55 -1.02 -1.60
N LYS A 14 -10.82 -2.23 -1.12
CA LYS A 14 -12.05 -2.53 -0.36
C LYS A 14 -12.19 -1.67 0.89
N PHE A 15 -11.11 -1.40 1.62
CA PHE A 15 -11.14 -0.54 2.80
C PHE A 15 -11.47 0.91 2.45
N ILE A 16 -10.86 1.46 1.39
CA ILE A 16 -11.13 2.82 0.91
C ILE A 16 -12.61 2.99 0.57
N TRP A 17 -13.19 2.01 -0.12
CA TRP A 17 -14.60 2.05 -0.55
C TRP A 17 -15.60 1.50 0.48
N SER A 18 -15.15 1.05 1.65
CA SER A 18 -16.01 0.40 2.66
C SER A 18 -17.14 1.28 3.19
N LYS A 19 -16.96 2.61 3.15
CA LYS A 19 -17.95 3.62 3.57
C LYS A 19 -18.69 4.27 2.40
N GLY A 20 -18.51 3.74 1.18
CA GLY A 20 -19.05 4.29 -0.06
C GLY A 20 -18.30 5.51 -0.59
N ILE A 21 -18.72 6.00 -1.76
CA ILE A 21 -18.02 7.04 -2.52
C ILE A 21 -18.00 8.42 -1.84
N ARG A 22 -19.01 8.73 -1.01
CA ARG A 22 -19.14 10.05 -0.36
C ARG A 22 -18.40 10.16 0.96
N ASN A 23 -18.14 9.06 1.66
CA ASN A 23 -17.64 9.05 3.05
C ASN A 23 -16.35 8.23 3.22
N VAL A 24 -15.37 8.43 2.34
CA VAL A 24 -14.07 7.74 2.39
C VAL A 24 -13.37 7.96 3.75
N PRO A 25 -12.67 6.95 4.32
CA PRO A 25 -11.91 7.13 5.56
C PRO A 25 -10.91 8.29 5.49
N PHE A 26 -10.88 9.15 6.52
CA PHE A 26 -9.96 10.30 6.58
C PHE A 26 -8.47 9.93 6.66
N ARG A 27 -8.16 8.76 7.23
CA ARG A 27 -6.79 8.26 7.40
C ARG A 27 -6.74 6.76 7.15
N VAL A 28 -5.66 6.32 6.51
CA VAL A 28 -5.39 4.91 6.20
C VAL A 28 -3.94 4.63 6.53
N ARG A 29 -3.66 3.54 7.26
CA ARG A 29 -2.30 3.07 7.47
C ARG A 29 -1.98 2.10 6.35
N VAL A 30 -0.90 2.38 5.64
CA VAL A 30 -0.44 1.57 4.50
C VAL A 30 0.97 1.11 4.75
N ARG A 31 1.28 -0.09 4.25
CA ARG A 31 2.64 -0.61 4.14
C ARG A 31 3.03 -0.55 2.67
N LEU A 32 4.23 -0.05 2.42
CA LEU A 32 4.81 0.08 1.09
C LEU A 32 5.97 -0.90 0.98
N SER A 33 5.88 -1.88 0.09
CA SER A 33 6.95 -2.83 -0.20
C SER A 33 7.46 -2.62 -1.61
N ARG A 34 8.77 -2.47 -1.79
CA ARG A 34 9.40 -2.39 -3.12
C ARG A 34 9.89 -3.79 -3.50
N LYS A 35 9.26 -4.41 -4.50
CA LYS A 35 9.55 -5.78 -4.92
C LYS A 35 10.15 -5.80 -6.32
N ARG A 36 10.93 -6.84 -6.62
CA ARG A 36 11.39 -7.13 -7.99
C ARG A 36 10.23 -7.69 -8.79
N ASN A 37 10.15 -7.29 -10.05
CA ASN A 37 9.23 -7.90 -10.98
C ASN A 37 9.82 -9.24 -11.45
N GLU A 38 8.99 -10.29 -11.48
CA GLU A 38 9.37 -11.62 -11.97
C GLU A 38 9.13 -11.77 -13.48
N ASP A 39 8.36 -10.85 -14.06
CA ASP A 39 8.11 -10.77 -15.49
C ASP A 39 9.27 -10.09 -16.22
N GLU A 40 10.02 -10.87 -17.02
CA GLU A 40 11.18 -10.40 -17.79
C GLU A 40 10.79 -9.41 -18.90
N ASP A 41 9.55 -9.46 -19.40
CA ASP A 41 9.06 -8.56 -20.46
C ASP A 41 8.59 -7.20 -19.91
N SER A 42 8.58 -7.03 -18.58
CA SER A 42 8.15 -5.77 -17.98
C SER A 42 9.20 -4.66 -18.17
N PRO A 43 8.79 -3.45 -18.61
CA PRO A 43 9.71 -2.31 -18.71
C PRO A 43 10.24 -1.85 -17.34
N ASN A 44 9.60 -2.28 -16.24
CA ASN A 44 9.94 -1.90 -14.87
C ASN A 44 10.48 -3.11 -14.10
N LYS A 45 11.78 -3.09 -13.78
CA LYS A 45 12.46 -4.12 -12.96
C LYS A 45 11.94 -4.20 -11.52
N LEU A 46 11.38 -3.10 -11.01
CA LEU A 46 10.92 -2.95 -9.63
C LEU A 46 9.53 -2.32 -9.64
N TYR A 47 8.66 -2.82 -8.77
CA TYR A 47 7.34 -2.23 -8.53
C TYR A 47 7.14 -1.98 -7.03
N THR A 48 6.29 -1.01 -6.70
CA THR A 48 5.88 -0.78 -5.32
C THR A 48 4.50 -1.41 -5.10
N LEU A 49 4.41 -2.33 -4.15
CA LEU A 49 3.15 -2.89 -3.68
C LEU A 49 2.67 -2.10 -2.45
N VAL A 50 1.44 -1.59 -2.53
CA VAL A 50 0.78 -0.86 -1.44
C VAL A 50 -0.26 -1.76 -0.80
N THR A 51 -0.04 -2.12 0.47
CA THR A 51 -0.95 -2.99 1.22
C THR A 51 -1.60 -2.24 2.39
N TYR A 52 -2.84 -2.60 2.70
CA TYR A 52 -3.56 -2.06 3.86
C TYR A 52 -3.06 -2.66 5.17
N VAL A 53 -2.88 -1.81 6.19
CA VAL A 53 -2.59 -2.23 7.56
C VAL A 53 -3.77 -1.84 8.43
N ASN A 54 -4.44 -2.84 9.01
CA ASN A 54 -5.52 -2.58 9.95
C ASN A 54 -4.93 -2.11 11.29
N VAL A 55 -5.36 -0.94 11.75
CA VAL A 55 -4.95 -0.36 13.03
C VAL A 55 -6.18 0.16 13.77
N ALA A 56 -6.24 -0.09 15.08
CA ALA A 56 -7.35 0.38 15.91
C ALA A 56 -7.30 1.90 16.16
N THR A 57 -6.10 2.48 16.25
CA THR A 57 -5.90 3.92 16.45
C THR A 57 -4.72 4.43 15.64
N PHE A 58 -4.81 5.68 15.20
CA PHE A 58 -3.73 6.38 14.49
C PHE A 58 -2.86 7.23 15.43
N LYS A 59 -3.20 7.31 16.72
CA LYS A 59 -2.50 8.16 17.67
C LYS A 59 -1.11 7.59 17.94
N GLY A 60 -0.08 8.43 17.81
CA GLY A 60 1.31 8.07 18.09
C GLY A 60 2.00 7.23 17.01
N LEU A 61 1.30 6.85 15.94
CA LEU A 61 1.92 6.12 14.84
C LEU A 61 2.74 7.05 13.95
N GLN A 62 4.03 6.79 13.85
CA GLN A 62 4.95 7.49 12.95
C GLN A 62 5.30 6.63 11.74
N THR A 63 6.07 7.16 10.79
CA THR A 63 6.61 6.35 9.70
C THR A 63 7.65 5.39 10.26
N GLU A 64 7.46 4.10 10.02
CA GLU A 64 8.36 3.05 10.48
C GLU A 64 8.86 2.26 9.28
N ASN A 65 10.15 1.93 9.30
CA ASN A 65 10.71 0.97 8.35
C ASN A 65 10.33 -0.43 8.83
N VAL A 66 9.81 -1.24 7.92
CA VAL A 66 9.40 -2.61 8.23
C VAL A 66 10.36 -3.56 7.53
N ASP A 67 11.03 -4.40 8.30
CA ASP A 67 11.87 -5.45 7.75
C ASP A 67 10.99 -6.54 7.09
N GLU A 68 11.38 -6.98 5.91
CA GLU A 68 10.84 -8.19 5.29
C GLU A 68 11.64 -9.38 5.83
N ALA A 69 10.97 -10.29 6.53
CA ALA A 69 11.52 -11.57 6.95
C ALA A 69 11.56 -12.56 5.78
#